data_AF-A0A4Q3EE25-F1
#
_entry.id   AF-A0A4Q3EE25-F1
#
_cell.length_a   1.000
_cell.length_b   1.000
_cell.length_c   1.000
_cell.angle_alpha   90.00
_cell.angle_beta   90.00
_cell.angle_gamma   90.00
#
_symmetry.space_group_name_H-M   'P 1'
#
loop_
_entity.id
_entity.type
_entity.pdbx_description
1 polymer ?
#
loop_
_entity_poly.entity_id
_entity_poly.type
_entity_poly.pdbx_seq_one_letter_code
_entity_poly.pdbx_strand_id
1 'polypeptide(L)'
;FVPDLADWAHVNAVIHDSTDNTIIISARLQGVMKLTYDNKVKWILAPHYGWRKNRRGEELAPYLLKPIDAAGNPITDTQVLNGLADRADFEWPWFQHSPALTPDHNLLVFDNGTTRNNNPDLPKYSRAVEYKIDETNMTIQQVWAYGKERGLETFSGIVSSVQYLPEKNHVLFAPGWQVANTVGKGGKIVEIDRATKTVVAQTSVSSPNLWGFHRTKRVKIYANGNPYTE
;
A
#
# COMPACT_ATOMS: atom_id res chain seq x y z
N PHE A 1 -11.84 7.90 14.61
CA PHE A 1 -11.79 8.83 13.47
C PHE A 1 -13.20 9.37 13.23
N VAL A 2 -13.41 10.69 13.22
CA VAL A 2 -14.68 11.29 12.78
C VAL A 2 -14.48 11.62 11.30
N PRO A 3 -15.31 11.11 10.37
CA PRO A 3 -15.15 11.42 8.96
C PRO A 3 -15.28 12.93 8.72
N ASP A 4 -14.31 13.53 8.05
CA ASP A 4 -14.54 14.80 7.39
C ASP A 4 -15.57 14.54 6.27
N LEU A 5 -16.75 15.15 6.38
CA LEU A 5 -17.82 14.96 5.41
C LEU A 5 -17.45 15.57 4.03
N ALA A 6 -16.49 16.50 3.98
CA ALA A 6 -15.97 17.06 2.74
C ALA A 6 -14.91 16.14 2.10
N ASP A 7 -13.93 15.70 2.88
CA ASP A 7 -12.86 14.79 2.45
C ASP A 7 -13.06 13.37 2.99
N TRP A 8 -14.15 12.72 2.58
CA TRP A 8 -14.55 11.45 3.18
C TRP A 8 -13.77 10.23 2.64
N ALA A 9 -13.22 10.32 1.43
CA ALA A 9 -12.50 9.22 0.77
C ALA A 9 -11.01 9.49 0.62
N HIS A 10 -10.66 10.72 0.20
CA HIS A 10 -9.31 11.12 -0.15
C HIS A 10 -8.64 10.14 -1.13
N VAL A 11 -9.22 9.99 -2.32
CA VAL A 11 -8.64 9.14 -3.38
C VAL A 11 -7.32 9.75 -3.84
N ASN A 12 -6.22 8.98 -3.71
CA ASN A 12 -4.87 9.46 -3.95
C ASN A 12 -4.15 8.72 -5.08
N ALA A 13 -4.76 7.67 -5.64
CA ALA A 13 -4.21 6.90 -6.74
C ALA A 13 -5.31 6.12 -7.48
N VAL A 14 -5.05 5.89 -8.77
CA VAL A 14 -5.78 4.97 -9.64
C VAL A 14 -4.75 4.21 -10.48
N ILE A 15 -4.95 2.91 -10.64
CA ILE A 15 -4.22 2.07 -11.60
C ILE A 15 -5.23 1.27 -12.42
N HIS A 16 -4.89 0.99 -13.67
CA HIS A 16 -5.67 0.11 -14.54
C HIS A 16 -5.19 -1.32 -14.38
N ASP A 17 -6.13 -2.24 -14.29
CA ASP A 17 -5.89 -3.67 -14.41
C ASP A 17 -6.40 -4.12 -15.79
N SER A 18 -5.46 -4.44 -16.66
CA SER A 18 -5.76 -4.83 -18.04
C SER A 18 -6.26 -6.28 -18.16
N THR A 19 -6.13 -7.11 -17.12
CA THR A 19 -6.48 -8.54 -17.19
C THR A 19 -7.99 -8.76 -17.26
N ASP A 20 -8.77 -7.88 -16.63
CA ASP A 20 -10.23 -7.91 -16.60
C ASP A 20 -10.87 -6.56 -16.92
N ASN A 21 -10.07 -5.60 -17.38
CA ASN A 21 -10.45 -4.24 -17.73
C ASN A 21 -11.18 -3.55 -16.57
N THR A 22 -10.46 -3.29 -15.49
CA THR A 22 -10.98 -2.63 -14.29
C THR A 22 -9.98 -1.61 -13.75
N ILE A 23 -10.37 -0.87 -12.72
CA ILE A 23 -9.45 0.03 -12.01
C ILE A 23 -9.31 -0.38 -10.56
N ILE A 24 -8.12 -0.16 -9.99
CA ILE A 24 -7.86 -0.24 -8.56
C ILE A 24 -7.58 1.17 -8.07
N ILE A 25 -8.32 1.60 -7.06
CA ILE A 25 -8.17 2.91 -6.42
C ILE A 25 -7.64 2.76 -5.01
N SER A 26 -6.83 3.73 -4.58
CA SER A 26 -6.48 3.91 -3.17
C SER A 26 -7.21 5.13 -2.63
N ALA A 27 -8.14 4.89 -1.71
CA ALA A 27 -8.83 5.91 -0.93
C ALA A 27 -8.21 5.94 0.47
N ARG A 28 -7.43 6.97 0.77
CA ARG A 28 -6.63 7.06 2.01
C ARG A 28 -7.45 6.84 3.27
N LEU A 29 -8.73 7.24 3.27
CA LEU A 29 -9.58 7.18 4.46
C LEU A 29 -10.55 6.00 4.49
N GLN A 30 -10.54 5.14 3.46
CA GLN A 30 -11.49 4.03 3.32
C GLN A 30 -10.78 2.69 3.08
N GLY A 31 -9.72 2.66 2.29
CA GLY A 31 -8.99 1.45 1.92
C GLY A 31 -8.66 1.40 0.43
N VAL A 32 -8.34 0.22 -0.07
CA VAL A 32 -8.07 -0.03 -1.50
C VAL A 32 -9.25 -0.79 -2.09
N MET A 33 -9.72 -0.41 -3.28
CA MET A 33 -10.90 -1.01 -3.90
C MET A 33 -10.66 -1.27 -5.38
N LYS A 34 -11.21 -2.36 -5.89
CA LYS A 34 -11.28 -2.64 -7.33
C LYS A 34 -12.68 -2.40 -7.85
N LEU A 35 -12.78 -1.66 -8.94
CA LEU A 35 -14.03 -1.24 -9.56
C LEU A 35 -14.03 -1.60 -11.04
N THR A 36 -15.17 -2.05 -11.54
CA THR A 36 -15.42 -2.16 -12.99
C THR A 36 -15.55 -0.77 -13.63
N TYR A 37 -15.43 -0.67 -14.95
CA TYR A 37 -15.66 0.59 -15.68
C TYR A 37 -17.10 1.13 -15.54
N ASP A 38 -18.08 0.26 -15.23
CA ASP A 38 -19.46 0.66 -14.90
C ASP A 38 -19.66 0.97 -13.40
N ASN A 39 -18.58 1.23 -12.66
CA ASN A 39 -18.58 1.68 -11.26
C ASN A 39 -19.16 0.67 -10.25
N LYS A 40 -19.10 -0.63 -10.56
CA LYS A 40 -19.44 -1.71 -9.62
C LYS A 40 -18.21 -2.14 -8.85
N VAL A 41 -18.39 -2.38 -7.55
CA VAL A 41 -17.32 -2.88 -6.69
C VAL A 41 -17.07 -4.36 -7.03
N LYS A 42 -15.79 -4.74 -7.20
CA LYS A 42 -15.37 -6.14 -7.28
C LYS A 42 -14.87 -6.65 -5.93
N TRP A 43 -14.02 -5.87 -5.28
CA TRP A 43 -13.54 -6.16 -3.94
C TRP A 43 -13.08 -4.90 -3.20
N ILE A 44 -13.03 -5.02 -1.88
CA ILE A 44 -12.61 -3.99 -0.93
C ILE A 44 -11.56 -4.58 0.00
N LEU A 45 -10.39 -3.96 0.03
CA LEU A 45 -9.31 -4.21 0.97
C LEU A 45 -9.35 -3.12 2.03
N ALA A 46 -9.95 -3.45 3.18
CA ALA A 46 -10.06 -2.60 4.34
C ALA A 46 -10.44 -3.44 5.58
N PRO A 47 -10.19 -2.94 6.80
CA PRO A 47 -10.83 -3.46 8.00
C PRO A 47 -12.36 -3.55 7.82
N HIS A 48 -12.99 -4.58 8.37
CA HIS A 48 -14.41 -4.88 8.16
C HIS A 48 -15.37 -3.96 8.94
N TYR A 49 -14.86 -3.17 9.87
CA TYR A 49 -15.67 -2.28 10.69
C TYR A 49 -16.29 -1.14 9.88
N GLY A 50 -17.60 -0.91 10.06
CA GLY A 50 -18.31 0.27 9.55
C GLY A 50 -18.81 0.19 8.11
N TRP A 51 -18.52 -0.90 7.38
CA TRP A 51 -19.04 -1.10 6.03
C TRP A 51 -20.52 -1.45 6.05
N ARG A 52 -21.29 -0.70 5.25
CA ARG A 52 -22.75 -0.82 5.13
C ARG A 52 -23.16 -0.56 3.68
N LYS A 53 -24.45 -0.28 3.44
CA LYS A 53 -24.91 0.17 2.12
C LYS A 53 -24.18 1.43 1.65
N ASN A 54 -23.81 1.45 0.37
CA ASN A 54 -23.34 2.68 -0.28
C ASN A 54 -24.51 3.64 -0.59
N ARG A 55 -24.21 4.79 -1.20
CA ARG A 55 -25.23 5.79 -1.56
C ARG A 55 -26.21 5.35 -2.66
N ARG A 56 -25.94 4.22 -3.34
CA ARG A 56 -26.86 3.57 -4.28
C ARG A 56 -27.74 2.50 -3.61
N GLY A 57 -27.58 2.29 -2.30
CA GLY A 57 -28.32 1.26 -1.56
C GLY A 57 -27.74 -0.15 -1.69
N GLU A 58 -26.56 -0.31 -2.28
CA GLU A 58 -25.89 -1.60 -2.48
C GLU A 58 -25.11 -1.98 -1.21
N GLU A 59 -25.28 -3.21 -0.72
CA GLU A 59 -24.51 -3.75 0.41
C GLU A 59 -23.02 -3.88 0.05
N LEU A 60 -22.13 -3.31 0.85
CA LEU A 60 -20.68 -3.38 0.61
C LEU A 60 -19.98 -4.54 1.32
N ALA A 61 -20.57 -5.07 2.40
CA ALA A 61 -19.99 -6.16 3.18
C ALA A 61 -19.63 -7.41 2.34
N PRO A 62 -20.43 -7.82 1.33
CA PRO A 62 -20.08 -8.96 0.47
C PRO A 62 -18.78 -8.78 -0.33
N TYR A 63 -18.33 -7.54 -0.53
CA TYR A 63 -17.13 -7.22 -1.30
C TYR A 63 -15.86 -7.12 -0.45
N LEU A 64 -15.96 -7.21 0.88
CA LEU A 64 -14.79 -7.19 1.76
C LEU A 64 -13.97 -8.47 1.59
N LEU A 65 -12.67 -8.30 1.31
CA LEU A 65 -11.73 -9.41 1.25
C LEU A 65 -11.56 -10.04 2.63
N LYS A 66 -11.51 -11.38 2.66
CA LYS A 66 -11.37 -12.18 3.89
C LYS A 66 -9.90 -12.57 4.08
N PRO A 67 -9.25 -12.12 5.16
CA PRO A 67 -7.85 -12.43 5.37
C PRO A 67 -7.63 -13.92 5.64
N ILE A 68 -6.57 -14.46 5.08
CA ILE A 68 -6.07 -15.82 5.34
C ILE A 68 -4.61 -15.75 5.81
N ASP A 69 -4.21 -16.71 6.63
CA ASP A 69 -2.83 -16.82 7.12
C ASP A 69 -1.87 -17.36 6.04
N ALA A 70 -0.59 -17.50 6.39
CA ALA A 70 0.44 -18.01 5.48
C ALA A 70 0.17 -19.46 5.03
N ALA A 71 -0.55 -20.26 5.81
CA ALA A 71 -0.94 -21.63 5.49
C ALA A 71 -2.27 -21.71 4.71
N GLY A 72 -2.93 -20.57 4.48
CA GLY A 72 -4.20 -20.46 3.77
C GLY A 72 -5.44 -20.66 4.65
N ASN A 73 -5.30 -20.71 5.97
CA ASN A 73 -6.44 -20.82 6.87
C ASN A 73 -7.13 -19.45 7.05
N PRO A 74 -8.45 -19.40 7.16
CA PRO A 74 -9.17 -18.16 7.47
C PRO A 74 -8.72 -17.53 8.78
N ILE A 75 -8.45 -16.23 8.75
CA ILE A 75 -8.26 -15.41 9.95
C ILE A 75 -9.66 -14.93 10.39
N THR A 76 -10.14 -15.43 11.53
CA THR A 76 -11.51 -15.18 12.03
C THR A 76 -11.57 -14.31 13.28
N ASP A 77 -10.42 -13.93 13.85
CA ASP A 77 -10.33 -13.06 15.01
C ASP A 77 -10.96 -11.69 14.69
N THR A 78 -12.05 -11.36 15.39
CA THR A 78 -12.81 -10.14 15.15
C THR A 78 -12.03 -8.87 15.46
N GLN A 79 -11.02 -8.92 16.34
CA GLN A 79 -10.13 -7.78 16.57
C GLN A 79 -9.27 -7.52 15.33
N VAL A 80 -8.78 -8.57 14.65
CA VAL A 80 -8.01 -8.44 13.42
C VAL A 80 -8.90 -8.02 12.25
N LEU A 81 -10.06 -8.67 12.11
CA LEU A 81 -11.03 -8.35 11.04
C LEU A 81 -11.46 -6.88 11.09
N ASN A 82 -11.74 -6.36 12.28
CA ASN A 82 -12.15 -4.97 12.47
C ASN A 82 -10.96 -3.99 12.54
N GLY A 83 -9.72 -4.45 12.35
CA GLY A 83 -8.54 -3.60 12.36
C GLY A 83 -8.28 -2.96 13.73
N LEU A 84 -8.51 -3.69 14.81
CA LEU A 84 -8.19 -3.31 16.19
C LEU A 84 -6.91 -4.00 16.69
N ALA A 85 -6.47 -5.06 16.00
CA ALA A 85 -5.24 -5.79 16.29
C ALA A 85 -4.51 -6.20 15.00
N ASP A 86 -3.18 -6.28 15.10
CA ASP A 86 -2.30 -6.80 14.06
C ASP A 86 -1.99 -8.28 14.34
N ARG A 87 -1.61 -9.02 13.29
CA ARG A 87 -0.93 -10.33 13.42
C ARG A 87 0.45 -10.29 12.79
N ALA A 88 1.31 -11.23 13.17
CA ALA A 88 2.64 -11.35 12.58
C ALA A 88 2.60 -11.65 11.07
N ASP A 89 1.58 -12.38 10.63
CA ASP A 89 1.37 -12.83 9.26
C ASP A 89 0.40 -11.95 8.46
N PHE A 90 -0.32 -11.02 9.11
CA PHE A 90 -1.30 -10.17 8.43
C PHE A 90 -1.55 -8.85 9.16
N GLU A 91 -1.52 -7.75 8.40
CA GLU A 91 -1.96 -6.43 8.83
C GLU A 91 -2.72 -5.75 7.69
N TRP A 92 -3.77 -5.00 8.01
CA TRP A 92 -4.41 -4.09 7.06
C TRP A 92 -3.49 -2.90 6.74
N PRO A 93 -3.56 -2.33 5.51
CA PRO A 93 -2.87 -1.09 5.22
C PRO A 93 -3.69 0.10 5.74
N TRP A 94 -2.99 1.12 6.25
CA TRP A 94 -3.60 2.28 6.87
C TRP A 94 -3.12 3.56 6.20
N PHE A 95 -4.07 4.40 5.77
CA PHE A 95 -3.78 5.69 5.13
C PHE A 95 -2.86 5.57 3.92
N GLN A 96 -3.06 4.48 3.18
CA GLN A 96 -2.15 3.96 2.18
C GLN A 96 -2.10 4.77 0.89
N HIS A 97 -1.02 4.60 0.15
CA HIS A 97 -0.74 5.28 -1.11
C HIS A 97 -0.14 4.31 -2.14
N SER A 98 -0.10 4.77 -3.39
CA SER A 98 0.70 4.17 -4.46
C SER A 98 0.49 2.66 -4.67
N PRO A 99 -0.77 2.19 -4.87
CA PRO A 99 -1.00 0.82 -5.28
C PRO A 99 -0.30 0.54 -6.61
N ALA A 100 0.25 -0.66 -6.74
CA ALA A 100 0.88 -1.16 -7.95
C ALA A 100 0.65 -2.67 -8.07
N LEU A 101 0.52 -3.18 -9.29
CA LEU A 101 0.49 -4.61 -9.54
C LEU A 101 1.90 -5.12 -9.86
N THR A 102 2.27 -6.23 -9.22
CA THR A 102 3.48 -6.99 -9.54
C THR A 102 3.23 -7.88 -10.77
N PRO A 103 4.28 -8.45 -11.40
CA PRO A 103 4.12 -9.42 -12.50
C PRO A 103 3.29 -10.65 -12.10
N ASP A 104 3.36 -11.08 -10.83
CA ASP A 104 2.56 -12.18 -10.28
C ASP A 104 1.11 -11.77 -9.99
N HIS A 105 0.71 -10.56 -10.39
CA HIS A 105 -0.61 -9.98 -10.16
C HIS A 105 -0.96 -9.76 -8.67
N ASN A 106 0.05 -9.74 -7.79
CA ASN A 106 -0.14 -9.32 -6.41
C ASN A 106 -0.20 -7.78 -6.32
N LEU A 107 -0.95 -7.28 -5.35
CA LEU A 107 -1.10 -5.87 -5.05
C LEU A 107 -0.02 -5.41 -4.06
N LEU A 108 0.89 -4.55 -4.53
CA LEU A 108 1.89 -3.85 -3.72
C LEU A 108 1.35 -2.46 -3.33
N VAL A 109 1.50 -2.08 -2.07
CA VAL A 109 1.00 -0.79 -1.53
C VAL A 109 2.04 -0.15 -0.61
N PHE A 110 2.11 1.17 -0.61
CA PHE A 110 2.77 1.93 0.46
C PHE A 110 1.77 2.12 1.61
N ASP A 111 1.94 1.37 2.69
CA ASP A 111 1.16 1.49 3.92
C ASP A 111 1.80 2.57 4.80
N ASN A 112 1.23 3.78 4.83
CA ASN A 112 1.76 4.88 5.62
C ASN A 112 1.69 4.58 7.12
N GLY A 113 0.66 3.87 7.58
CA GLY A 113 0.51 3.50 9.00
C GLY A 113 0.01 4.62 9.90
N THR A 114 -0.50 5.73 9.34
CA THR A 114 -1.07 6.82 10.13
C THR A 114 -2.24 6.29 10.94
N THR A 115 -2.24 6.52 12.27
CA THR A 115 -3.33 6.08 13.17
C THR A 115 -3.72 4.61 12.95
N ARG A 116 -2.71 3.74 12.75
CA ARG A 116 -2.90 2.29 12.60
C ARG A 116 -3.80 1.76 13.71
N ASN A 117 -4.67 0.83 13.35
CA ASN A 117 -5.68 0.24 14.23
C ASN A 117 -6.61 1.25 14.92
N ASN A 118 -6.83 2.40 14.26
CA ASN A 118 -7.53 3.55 14.82
C ASN A 118 -6.98 4.03 16.17
N ASN A 119 -5.71 3.73 16.47
CA ASN A 119 -5.06 4.04 17.73
C ASN A 119 -3.82 4.92 17.47
N PRO A 120 -3.89 6.23 17.80
CA PRO A 120 -2.78 7.16 17.56
C PRO A 120 -1.56 6.93 18.47
N ASP A 121 -1.73 6.15 19.55
CA ASP A 121 -0.70 5.90 20.55
C ASP A 121 0.18 4.69 20.20
N LEU A 122 -0.19 3.91 19.18
CA LEU A 122 0.63 2.79 18.71
C LEU A 122 1.96 3.28 18.10
N PRO A 123 3.03 2.45 18.19
CA PRO A 123 4.28 2.73 17.49
C PRO A 123 4.06 3.01 16.01
N LYS A 124 4.70 4.08 15.52
CA LYS A 124 4.53 4.54 14.14
C LYS A 124 5.57 3.90 13.23
N TYR A 125 5.09 3.34 12.13
CA TYR A 125 5.91 2.76 11.08
C TYR A 125 5.13 2.74 9.76
N SER A 126 5.86 2.90 8.67
CA SER A 126 5.35 2.73 7.32
C SER A 126 5.91 1.45 6.72
N ARG A 127 5.20 0.84 5.77
CA ARG A 127 5.63 -0.39 5.12
C ARG A 127 5.44 -0.33 3.61
N ALA A 128 6.33 -0.99 2.89
CA ALA A 128 5.96 -1.59 1.62
C ALA A 128 5.32 -2.94 1.94
N VAL A 129 4.11 -3.19 1.46
CA VAL A 129 3.36 -4.42 1.75
C VAL A 129 2.74 -4.97 0.48
N GLU A 130 2.84 -6.28 0.29
CA GLU A 130 2.35 -7.00 -0.87
C GLU A 130 1.29 -8.02 -0.45
N TYR A 131 0.16 -7.98 -1.14
CA TYR A 131 -0.98 -8.85 -0.92
C TYR A 131 -1.28 -9.68 -2.16
N LYS A 132 -1.44 -10.98 -1.97
CA LYS A 132 -2.07 -11.88 -2.95
C LYS A 132 -3.58 -11.86 -2.72
N ILE A 133 -4.33 -11.60 -3.78
CA ILE A 133 -5.80 -11.55 -3.73
C ILE A 133 -6.34 -12.68 -4.60
N ASP A 134 -7.25 -13.47 -4.05
CA ASP A 134 -8.05 -14.42 -4.80
C ASP A 134 -9.45 -13.82 -5.01
N GLU A 135 -9.70 -13.31 -6.20
CA GLU A 135 -10.97 -12.66 -6.53
C GLU A 135 -12.14 -13.66 -6.64
N THR A 136 -11.86 -14.95 -6.81
CA THR A 136 -12.90 -15.98 -6.89
C THR A 136 -13.37 -16.34 -5.49
N ASN A 137 -12.43 -16.57 -4.58
CA ASN A 137 -12.73 -16.96 -3.19
C ASN A 137 -12.93 -15.75 -2.26
N MET A 138 -12.69 -14.53 -2.75
CA MET A 138 -12.73 -13.28 -1.98
C MET A 138 -11.80 -13.31 -0.78
N THR A 139 -10.59 -13.83 -0.96
CA THR A 139 -9.57 -13.92 0.09
C THR A 139 -8.37 -13.03 -0.19
N ILE A 140 -7.67 -12.66 0.87
CA ILE A 140 -6.45 -11.87 0.81
C ILE A 140 -5.38 -12.45 1.74
N GLN A 141 -4.17 -12.59 1.23
CA GLN A 141 -3.01 -13.05 1.97
C GLN A 141 -1.91 -12.00 1.90
N GLN A 142 -1.35 -11.60 3.04
CA GLN A 142 -0.14 -10.78 3.05
C GLN A 142 1.06 -11.69 2.77
N VAL A 143 1.71 -11.52 1.61
CA VAL A 143 2.79 -12.41 1.16
C VAL A 143 4.17 -11.82 1.39
N TRP A 144 4.27 -10.50 1.55
CA TRP A 144 5.53 -9.83 1.82
C TRP A 144 5.30 -8.47 2.48
N ALA A 145 6.22 -8.06 3.36
CA ALA A 145 6.28 -6.70 3.90
C ALA A 145 7.72 -6.30 4.28
N TYR A 146 8.00 -5.00 4.30
CA TYR A 146 9.25 -4.40 4.78
C TYR A 146 8.97 -3.02 5.38
N GLY A 147 9.71 -2.65 6.44
CA GLY A 147 9.72 -1.28 6.98
C GLY A 147 9.17 -1.15 8.41
N LYS A 148 8.46 -2.16 8.93
CA LYS A 148 7.96 -2.15 10.32
C LYS A 148 9.11 -2.09 11.32
N GLU A 149 10.13 -2.91 11.07
CA GLU A 149 11.38 -3.02 11.81
C GLU A 149 12.21 -1.73 11.83
N ARG A 150 11.94 -0.80 10.91
CA ARG A 150 12.64 0.50 10.84
C ARG A 150 11.94 1.61 11.60
N GLY A 151 10.70 1.39 12.04
CA GLY A 151 9.97 2.32 12.88
C GLY A 151 9.95 3.75 12.34
N LEU A 152 10.27 4.71 13.21
CA LEU A 152 10.31 6.14 12.90
C LEU A 152 11.37 6.53 11.86
N GLU A 153 12.39 5.69 11.66
CA GLU A 153 13.51 5.99 10.75
C GLU A 153 13.07 6.12 9.29
N THR A 154 11.98 5.46 8.94
CA THR A 154 11.35 5.46 7.61
C THR A 154 9.84 5.69 7.68
N PHE A 155 9.32 6.19 8.80
CA PHE A 155 7.90 6.52 8.91
C PHE A 155 7.57 7.78 8.11
N SER A 156 6.53 7.70 7.28
CA SER A 156 5.93 8.86 6.63
C SER A 156 4.41 8.73 6.63
N GLY A 157 3.74 9.64 7.35
CA GLY A 157 2.30 9.55 7.55
C GLY A 157 1.43 9.93 6.33
N ILE A 158 2.04 10.54 5.31
CA ILE A 158 1.36 11.00 4.09
C ILE A 158 2.28 10.83 2.87
N VAL A 159 1.69 11.02 1.67
CA VAL A 159 2.37 10.86 0.38
C VAL A 159 3.14 9.54 0.28
N SER A 160 4.26 9.50 -0.43
CA SER A 160 5.16 8.34 -0.55
C SER A 160 4.78 7.40 -1.70
N SER A 161 5.69 6.49 -2.02
CA SER A 161 5.51 5.55 -3.13
C SER A 161 6.21 4.22 -2.91
N VAL A 162 5.66 3.18 -3.51
CA VAL A 162 6.31 1.89 -3.74
C VAL A 162 6.43 1.62 -5.24
N GLN A 163 7.47 0.88 -5.62
CA GLN A 163 7.61 0.37 -6.98
C GLN A 163 8.31 -0.99 -6.95
N TYR A 164 7.74 -1.98 -7.62
CA TYR A 164 8.44 -3.23 -7.90
C TYR A 164 9.37 -3.07 -9.11
N LEU A 165 10.60 -3.58 -8.99
CA LEU A 165 11.62 -3.57 -10.04
C LEU A 165 11.85 -5.01 -10.52
N PRO A 166 11.14 -5.48 -11.57
CA PRO A 166 11.12 -6.89 -11.96
C PRO A 166 12.48 -7.42 -12.39
N GLU A 167 13.28 -6.61 -13.09
CA GLU A 167 14.60 -7.01 -13.61
C GLU A 167 15.62 -7.37 -12.53
N LYS A 168 15.40 -6.88 -11.31
CA LYS A 168 16.29 -7.14 -10.17
C LYS A 168 15.61 -7.92 -9.05
N ASN A 169 14.31 -8.18 -9.16
CA ASN A 169 13.49 -8.62 -8.04
C ASN A 169 13.65 -7.73 -6.79
N HIS A 170 13.66 -6.41 -6.99
CA HIS A 170 13.79 -5.43 -5.91
C HIS A 170 12.48 -4.67 -5.68
N VAL A 171 12.32 -4.11 -4.49
CA VAL A 171 11.26 -3.15 -4.16
C VAL A 171 11.90 -1.81 -3.83
N LEU A 172 11.40 -0.73 -4.45
CA LEU A 172 11.65 0.62 -3.98
C LEU A 172 10.59 0.99 -2.95
N PHE A 173 11.03 1.29 -1.74
CA PHE A 173 10.23 1.82 -0.65
C PHE A 173 10.65 3.26 -0.39
N ALA A 174 9.76 4.21 -0.67
CA ALA A 174 10.11 5.62 -0.68
C ALA A 174 9.19 6.47 0.22
N PRO A 175 9.44 6.53 1.54
CA PRO A 175 8.76 7.45 2.45
C PRO A 175 9.14 8.92 2.13
N GLY A 176 8.15 9.80 1.92
CA GLY A 176 8.36 11.10 1.27
C GLY A 176 8.23 12.35 2.13
N TRP A 177 7.68 12.25 3.34
CA TRP A 177 7.38 13.39 4.20
C TRP A 177 7.86 13.20 5.63
N GLN A 178 8.56 14.21 6.15
CA GLN A 178 9.09 14.31 7.52
C GLN A 178 10.02 13.17 7.98
N VAL A 179 10.61 12.43 7.05
CA VAL A 179 11.58 11.38 7.37
C VAL A 179 12.89 12.02 7.82
N ALA A 180 13.43 11.57 8.95
CA ALA A 180 14.72 12.06 9.46
C ALA A 180 15.89 11.58 8.58
N ASN A 181 16.74 12.53 8.18
CA ASN A 181 17.94 12.29 7.40
C ASN A 181 19.18 12.75 8.19
N THR A 182 20.39 12.46 7.70
CA THR A 182 21.64 12.93 8.32
C THR A 182 21.67 14.44 8.50
N VAL A 183 21.10 15.18 7.55
CA VAL A 183 20.93 16.64 7.63
C VAL A 183 19.46 16.95 7.41
N GLY A 184 18.77 17.49 8.41
CA GLY A 184 17.37 17.90 8.31
C GLY A 184 16.38 16.75 8.13
N LYS A 185 15.23 17.05 7.51
CA LYS A 185 14.15 16.10 7.24
C LYS A 185 13.66 16.21 5.80
N GLY A 186 13.00 15.16 5.32
CA GLY A 186 12.37 15.13 4.00
C GLY A 186 11.85 13.73 3.67
N GLY A 187 12.48 13.07 2.71
CA GLY A 187 12.17 11.70 2.30
C GLY A 187 13.40 10.81 2.18
N LYS A 188 13.18 9.50 2.09
CA LYS A 188 14.18 8.48 1.80
C LYS A 188 13.70 7.60 0.66
N ILE A 189 14.61 7.15 -0.19
CA ILE A 189 14.37 6.16 -1.25
C ILE A 189 15.23 4.96 -0.89
N VAL A 190 14.59 3.84 -0.56
CA VAL A 190 15.26 2.61 -0.14
C VAL A 190 15.00 1.55 -1.20
N GLU A 191 16.06 1.07 -1.85
CA GLU A 191 16.02 -0.10 -2.74
C GLU A 191 16.33 -1.35 -1.93
N ILE A 192 15.42 -2.33 -1.99
CA ILE A 192 15.43 -3.53 -1.15
C ILE A 192 15.44 -4.73 -2.06
N ASP A 193 16.35 -5.68 -1.82
CA ASP A 193 16.24 -7.02 -2.40
C ASP A 193 15.01 -7.72 -1.81
N ARG A 194 14.04 -8.10 -2.65
CA ARG A 194 12.77 -8.64 -2.17
C ARG A 194 12.95 -10.00 -1.47
N ALA A 195 13.89 -10.82 -1.93
CA ALA A 195 14.08 -12.17 -1.43
C ALA A 195 14.78 -12.17 -0.06
N THR A 196 15.83 -11.37 0.09
CA THR A 196 16.64 -11.33 1.31
C THR A 196 16.22 -10.22 2.29
N LYS A 197 15.40 -9.27 1.84
CA LYS A 197 15.03 -8.03 2.55
C LYS A 197 16.22 -7.13 2.89
N THR A 198 17.37 -7.31 2.24
CA THR A 198 18.54 -6.47 2.44
C THR A 198 18.40 -5.14 1.69
N VAL A 199 18.85 -4.05 2.31
CA VAL A 199 18.95 -2.75 1.64
C VAL A 199 20.12 -2.79 0.66
N VAL A 200 19.83 -2.56 -0.63
CA VAL A 200 20.82 -2.51 -1.71
C VAL A 200 21.32 -1.10 -1.95
N ALA A 201 20.42 -0.12 -1.84
CA ALA A 201 20.76 1.29 -1.95
C ALA A 201 19.81 2.14 -1.11
N GLN A 202 20.30 3.28 -0.62
CA GLN A 202 19.48 4.26 0.06
C GLN A 202 19.91 5.68 -0.37
N THR A 203 18.93 6.54 -0.65
CA THR A 203 19.15 7.96 -0.93
C THR A 203 18.21 8.81 -0.10
N SER A 204 18.72 9.85 0.52
CA SER A 204 17.95 10.80 1.32
C SER A 204 17.78 12.11 0.56
N VAL A 205 16.57 12.68 0.60
CA VAL A 205 16.26 14.00 0.07
C VAL A 205 15.77 14.85 1.24
N SER A 206 16.54 15.88 1.61
CA SER A 206 16.16 16.80 2.66
C SER A 206 15.63 18.10 2.07
N SER A 207 14.60 18.66 2.70
CA SER A 207 13.96 19.90 2.26
C SER A 207 13.61 20.78 3.46
N PRO A 208 13.82 22.10 3.39
CA PRO A 208 13.45 23.03 4.47
C PRO A 208 11.96 22.98 4.85
N ASN A 209 11.08 22.68 3.88
CA ASN A 209 9.64 22.55 4.13
C ASN A 209 9.22 21.15 4.60
N LEU A 210 10.18 20.24 4.82
CA LEU A 210 9.99 18.86 5.26
C LEU A 210 9.40 17.89 4.22
N TRP A 211 9.10 18.37 3.01
CA TRP A 211 8.63 17.54 1.89
C TRP A 211 9.83 17.08 1.07
N GLY A 212 10.18 15.80 1.16
CA GLY A 212 11.21 15.21 0.29
C GLY A 212 10.69 15.05 -1.13
N PHE A 213 9.52 14.43 -1.27
CA PHE A 213 8.84 14.23 -2.54
C PHE A 213 7.40 13.78 -2.31
N HIS A 214 6.54 13.99 -3.30
CA HIS A 214 5.21 13.38 -3.30
C HIS A 214 5.27 11.89 -3.69
N ARG A 215 6.02 11.57 -4.75
CA ARG A 215 6.29 10.21 -5.23
C ARG A 215 7.68 10.13 -5.85
N THR A 216 8.18 8.91 -5.99
CA THR A 216 9.40 8.61 -6.74
C THR A 216 9.12 7.50 -7.75
N LYS A 217 9.92 7.46 -8.81
CA LYS A 217 9.88 6.39 -9.80
C LYS A 217 11.30 6.16 -10.32
N ARG A 218 11.74 4.91 -10.34
CA ARG A 218 12.88 4.51 -11.13
C ARG A 218 12.45 4.34 -12.56
N VAL A 219 13.12 5.09 -13.43
CA VAL A 219 12.94 5.07 -14.87
C VAL A 219 14.22 4.58 -15.53
N LYS A 220 14.08 3.91 -16.67
CA LYS A 220 15.22 3.68 -17.55
C LYS A 220 15.47 4.95 -18.36
N ILE A 221 16.72 5.41 -18.40
CA ILE A 221 17.11 6.61 -19.15
C ILE A 221 17.27 6.26 -20.65
N TYR A 222 17.68 5.03 -20.96
CA TYR A 222 17.79 4.52 -22.33
C TYR A 222 16.78 3.40 -22.54
N ALA A 223 16.03 3.46 -23.65
CA ALA A 223 15.25 2.33 -24.13
C ALA A 223 16.22 1.23 -24.58
N ASN A 224 15.84 -0.04 -24.42
CA ASN A 224 16.59 -1.14 -25.02
C ASN A 224 16.62 -0.92 -26.55
N GLY A 225 17.82 -0.75 -27.09
CA GLY A 225 18.04 -0.47 -28.50
C GLY A 225 19.26 0.44 -28.64
N ASN A 226 20.43 -0.16 -28.84
CA ASN A 226 21.53 0.58 -29.45
C ASN A 226 21.08 0.88 -30.89
N PRO A 227 20.88 2.14 -31.31
CA PRO A 227 20.57 2.44 -32.70
C PRO A 227 21.75 2.14 -33.66
N TYR A 228 22.89 1.68 -33.13
CA TYR A 228 24.12 1.41 -33.88
C TYR A 228 24.51 -0.08 -33.97
N THR A 229 23.56 -1.01 -33.85
CA THR A 229 23.80 -2.39 -34.28
C THR A 229 22.99 -2.65 -35.55
N GLU A 230 23.59 -2.29 -36.69
CA GLU A 230 23.38 -2.95 -37.99
C GLU A 230 24.23 -4.20 -38.08
#